data_AF-A0A9D3UM85-F1
#
_entry.id   AF-A0A9D3UM85-F1
#
_cell.length_a   1.000
_cell.length_b   1.000
_cell.length_c   1.000
_cell.angle_alpha   90.00
_cell.angle_beta   90.00
_cell.angle_gamma   90.00
#
_symmetry.space_group_name_H-M   'P 1'
#
loop_
_entity.id
_entity.type
_entity.pdbx_description
1 polymer ?
#
loop_
_entity_poly.entity_id
_entity_poly.type
_entity_poly.pdbx_seq_one_letter_code
_entity_poly.pdbx_strand_id
1 'polypeptide(L)'
;MFYTLAVITFGTAVPAGQFVPGIMIGSTYGRLVGIFTVNHYKKLNIEEGTYALLGAASFLGGSMRMTVSLCVIMVEITNNLKLLPLIMLVLLISKAVGDAFNEGLYEEQARLRGIPLLESRPKYEMRKMTAKEACGNQKVLSLPRVVKVADVVSILQSNKHNGFPVIDHTRNGETLVIGLMLRSHLLVLLQSKIDFQHSPLPCDPRGGSEGILHNFSEFAKPVSSKGISINDIHLSSDDLEMYIDLALFLNPSPYVVPEDMSLTKVYNIFRQLGLRHIFVVPRASRVIGVITRKDLLIEEETDSTTMELQSTSV
;
A
#
# COMPACT_ATOMS: atom_id res chain seq x y z
N MET A 1 11.02 20.10 30.85
CA MET A 1 12.10 20.52 29.93
C MET A 1 12.39 19.46 28.86
N PHE A 2 12.74 18.22 29.20
CA PHE A 2 13.09 17.21 28.17
C PHE A 2 11.95 16.92 27.18
N TYR A 3 10.70 16.84 27.65
CA TYR A 3 9.52 16.68 26.78
C TYR A 3 9.39 17.79 25.73
N THR A 4 9.53 19.06 26.13
CA THR A 4 9.40 20.20 25.21
C THR A 4 10.52 20.22 24.17
N LEU A 5 11.75 19.88 24.56
CA LEU A 5 12.85 19.75 23.60
C LEU A 5 12.59 18.61 22.61
N ALA A 6 12.11 17.44 23.08
CA ALA A 6 11.81 16.30 22.22
C ALA A 6 10.73 16.60 21.17
N VAL A 7 9.73 17.42 21.51
CA VAL A 7 8.71 17.88 20.56
C VAL A 7 9.32 18.81 19.50
N ILE A 8 10.16 19.77 19.92
CA ILE A 8 10.82 20.71 18.99
C ILE A 8 11.76 19.96 18.04
N THR A 9 12.54 19.00 18.53
CA THR A 9 13.50 18.26 17.71
C THR A 9 12.82 17.31 16.71
N PHE A 10 11.65 16.74 17.05
CA PHE A 10 10.92 15.84 16.15
C PHE A 10 10.46 16.53 14.85
N GLY A 11 10.17 17.84 14.90
CA GLY A 11 9.78 18.63 13.73
C GLY A 11 10.95 19.07 12.84
N THR A 12 12.20 18.81 13.22
CA THR A 12 13.37 19.24 12.45
C THR A 12 13.66 18.30 11.28
N ALA A 13 14.28 18.82 10.21
CA ALA A 13 14.66 18.05 9.03
C ALA A 13 15.91 17.16 9.25
N VAL A 14 16.02 16.56 10.43
CA VAL A 14 17.14 15.69 10.83
C VAL A 14 16.61 14.25 10.98
N PRO A 15 17.30 13.23 10.45
CA PRO A 15 16.90 11.85 10.68
C PRO A 15 17.10 11.49 12.16
N ALA A 16 16.02 11.50 12.94
CA ALA A 16 16.01 11.18 14.36
C ALA A 16 14.88 10.18 14.70
N GLY A 17 15.12 9.35 15.72
CA GLY A 17 14.14 8.38 16.22
C GLY A 17 13.42 8.89 17.48
N GLN A 18 12.12 8.60 17.60
CA GLN A 18 11.30 9.01 18.76
C GLN A 18 11.26 7.97 19.88
N PHE A 19 11.79 6.77 19.65
CA PHE A 19 11.68 5.65 20.59
C PHE A 19 12.44 5.91 21.89
N VAL A 20 13.73 6.22 21.82
CA VAL A 20 14.57 6.44 23.02
C VAL A 20 14.12 7.68 23.81
N PRO A 21 13.84 8.84 23.19
CA PRO A 21 13.27 9.98 23.92
C PRO A 21 11.95 9.63 24.62
N GLY A 22 11.09 8.83 23.97
CA GLY A 22 9.84 8.37 24.56
C GLY A 22 10.03 7.50 25.80
N ILE A 23 11.00 6.57 25.78
CA ILE A 23 11.37 5.77 26.96
C ILE A 23 11.81 6.69 28.10
N MET A 24 12.68 7.67 27.83
CA MET A 24 13.19 8.56 28.86
C MET A 24 12.08 9.41 29.50
N ILE A 25 11.17 9.96 28.70
CA ILE A 25 10.03 10.75 29.17
C ILE A 25 9.12 9.89 30.06
N GLY A 26 8.72 8.72 29.56
CA GLY A 26 7.84 7.82 30.29
C GLY A 26 8.50 7.24 31.55
N SER A 27 9.79 6.93 31.51
CA SER A 27 10.56 6.45 32.67
C SER A 27 10.64 7.49 33.76
N THR A 28 10.90 8.75 33.39
CA THR A 28 10.94 9.87 34.34
C THR A 28 9.57 10.05 35.00
N TYR A 29 8.49 10.04 34.21
CA TYR A 29 7.14 10.15 34.73
C TYR A 29 6.77 8.97 35.64
N GLY A 30 7.04 7.74 35.21
CA GLY A 30 6.80 6.53 35.99
C GLY A 30 7.58 6.52 37.30
N ARG A 31 8.84 6.98 37.29
CA ARG A 31 9.65 7.10 38.50
C ARG A 31 9.10 8.14 39.47
N LEU A 32 8.63 9.29 38.98
CA LEU A 32 7.97 10.29 39.83
C LEU A 32 6.73 9.71 40.53
N VAL A 33 5.89 8.96 39.80
CA VAL A 33 4.73 8.26 40.37
C VAL A 33 5.18 7.19 41.37
N GLY A 34 6.26 6.46 41.09
CA GLY A 34 6.84 5.48 42.00
C GLY A 34 7.28 6.10 43.33
N ILE A 35 8.05 7.19 43.28
CA ILE A 35 8.51 7.94 44.47
C ILE A 35 7.30 8.45 45.29
N PHE A 36 6.30 9.02 44.61
CA PHE A 36 5.09 9.50 45.27
C PHE A 36 4.35 8.37 46.00
N THR A 37 4.22 7.20 45.36
CA THR A 37 3.56 6.02 45.92
C THR A 37 4.32 5.47 47.13
N VAL A 38 5.66 5.38 47.07
CA VAL A 38 6.51 4.93 48.17
C VAL A 38 6.41 5.88 49.37
N ASN A 39 6.45 7.19 49.11
CA ASN A 39 6.32 8.21 50.16
C ASN A 39 4.95 8.17 50.85
N HIS A 40 3.89 7.89 50.09
CA HIS A 40 2.52 7.85 50.63
C HIS A 40 2.24 6.58 51.45
N TYR A 41 2.65 5.41 50.95
CA TYR A 41 2.33 4.13 51.59
C TYR A 41 3.34 3.67 52.65
N LYS A 42 4.50 4.37 52.80
CA LYS A 42 5.54 4.22 53.85
C LYS A 42 6.05 2.81 54.20
N LYS A 43 5.59 1.75 53.54
CA LYS A 43 6.01 0.36 53.70
C LYS A 43 5.38 -0.47 52.58
N LEU A 44 6.20 -0.97 51.66
CA LEU A 44 6.04 -2.23 50.91
C LEU A 44 7.28 -2.38 50.02
N ASN A 45 7.66 -3.63 49.71
CA ASN A 45 8.74 -4.01 48.79
C ASN A 45 8.41 -3.55 47.35
N ILE A 46 8.34 -2.24 47.14
CA ILE A 46 8.02 -1.61 45.87
C ILE A 46 9.34 -1.13 45.26
N GLU A 47 9.76 -1.80 44.20
CA GLU A 47 10.91 -1.36 43.42
C GLU A 47 10.50 -0.15 42.55
N GLU A 48 11.09 1.02 42.82
CA GLU A 48 10.89 2.24 42.02
C GLU A 48 11.16 2.01 40.53
N GLY A 49 12.09 1.10 40.21
CA GLY A 49 12.46 0.72 38.85
C GLY A 49 11.32 0.10 38.05
N THR A 50 10.43 -0.67 38.70
CA THR A 50 9.27 -1.25 38.01
C THR A 50 8.30 -0.17 37.56
N TYR A 51 8.07 0.87 38.38
CA TYR A 51 7.21 2.00 38.01
C TYR A 51 7.80 2.84 36.88
N ALA A 52 9.12 3.04 36.87
CA ALA A 52 9.80 3.69 35.75
C ALA A 52 9.60 2.89 34.44
N LEU A 53 9.77 1.57 34.48
CA LEU A 53 9.54 0.71 33.32
C LEU A 53 8.09 0.76 32.83
N LEU A 54 7.12 0.66 33.74
CA LEU A 54 5.70 0.74 33.38
C LEU A 54 5.32 2.12 32.83
N GLY A 55 5.93 3.20 33.33
CA GLY A 55 5.77 4.55 32.79
C GLY A 55 6.37 4.71 31.39
N ALA A 56 7.51 4.07 31.11
CA ALA A 56 8.07 4.03 29.77
C ALA A 56 7.16 3.28 28.79
N ALA A 57 6.64 2.13 29.22
CA ALA A 57 5.69 1.35 28.44
C ALA A 57 4.40 2.12 28.16
N SER A 58 3.81 2.78 29.17
CA SER A 58 2.58 3.58 28.99
C SER A 58 2.79 4.71 27.97
N PHE A 59 3.85 5.51 28.11
CA PHE A 59 4.10 6.64 27.21
C PHE A 59 4.29 6.18 25.76
N LEU A 60 5.07 5.12 25.54
CA LEU A 60 5.28 4.57 24.20
C LEU A 60 4.01 3.92 23.64
N GLY A 61 3.23 3.21 24.47
CA GLY A 61 1.97 2.61 24.08
C GLY A 61 0.93 3.65 23.66
N GLY A 62 0.83 4.76 24.40
CA GLY A 62 -0.07 5.87 24.07
C GLY A 62 0.37 6.66 22.84
N SER A 63 1.66 6.96 22.69
CA SER A 63 2.18 7.78 21.58
C SER A 63 2.24 7.01 20.25
N MET A 64 2.80 5.80 20.27
CA MET A 64 3.03 5.00 19.06
C MET A 64 1.91 4.02 18.72
N ARG A 65 0.99 3.73 19.67
CA ARG A 65 -0.09 2.72 19.53
C ARG A 65 0.38 1.31 19.16
N MET A 66 1.66 1.01 19.39
CA MET A 66 2.24 -0.32 19.22
C MET A 66 2.07 -1.13 20.51
N THR A 67 1.37 -2.28 20.44
CA THR A 67 1.09 -3.09 21.64
C THR A 67 1.99 -4.32 21.73
N VAL A 68 1.87 -5.25 20.78
CA VAL A 68 2.56 -6.56 20.86
C VAL A 68 4.07 -6.40 20.73
N SER A 69 4.56 -5.73 19.68
CA SER A 69 5.99 -5.55 19.45
C SER A 69 6.67 -4.77 20.57
N LEU A 70 6.02 -3.71 21.08
CA LEU A 70 6.54 -2.92 22.17
C LEU A 70 6.61 -3.70 23.49
N CYS A 71 5.61 -4.55 23.75
CA CYS A 71 5.61 -5.44 24.90
C CYS A 71 6.79 -6.41 24.86
N VAL A 72 7.04 -7.04 23.71
CA VAL A 72 8.19 -7.94 23.51
C VAL A 72 9.51 -7.20 23.71
N ILE A 73 9.69 -6.03 23.10
CA ILE A 73 10.91 -5.21 23.25
C ILE A 73 11.16 -4.87 24.72
N MET A 74 10.14 -4.43 25.47
CA MET A 74 10.31 -4.08 26.88
C MET A 74 10.64 -5.27 27.77
N VAL A 75 10.06 -6.44 27.48
CA VAL A 75 10.36 -7.68 28.21
C VAL A 75 11.75 -8.20 27.88
N GLU A 76 12.19 -8.08 26.64
CA GLU A 76 13.54 -8.47 26.21
C GLU A 76 14.62 -7.58 26.86
N ILE A 77 14.41 -6.26 26.87
CA ILE A 77 15.33 -5.30 27.52
C ILE A 77 15.44 -5.56 29.03
N THR A 78 14.33 -5.93 29.67
CA THR A 78 14.30 -6.18 31.12
C THR A 78 14.72 -7.59 31.51
N ASN A 79 14.77 -8.51 30.54
CA ASN A 79 15.05 -9.93 30.73
C ASN A 79 14.22 -10.57 31.86
N ASN A 80 12.99 -10.10 32.07
CA ASN A 80 12.11 -10.56 33.14
C ASN A 80 10.70 -10.82 32.64
N LEU A 81 10.45 -12.06 32.24
CA LEU A 81 9.15 -12.52 31.73
C LEU A 81 8.01 -12.35 32.75
N LYS A 82 8.29 -12.27 34.05
CA LYS A 82 7.26 -12.08 35.08
C LYS A 82 6.58 -10.71 34.98
N LEU A 83 7.24 -9.72 34.38
CA LEU A 83 6.69 -8.37 34.18
C LEU A 83 5.78 -8.24 32.95
N LEU A 84 5.76 -9.26 32.07
CA LEU A 84 4.95 -9.31 30.86
C LEU A 84 3.46 -8.94 31.08
N PRO A 85 2.71 -9.57 32.01
CA PRO A 85 1.29 -9.26 32.19
C PRO A 85 1.05 -7.81 32.65
N LEU A 86 1.95 -7.25 33.47
CA LEU A 86 1.84 -5.87 33.94
C LEU A 86 2.10 -4.87 32.81
N ILE A 87 3.14 -5.10 32.01
CA ILE A 87 3.48 -4.27 30.85
C ILE A 87 2.32 -4.30 29.83
N MET A 88 1.78 -5.49 29.54
CA MET A 88 0.67 -5.65 28.61
C MET A 88 -0.60 -4.91 29.08
N LEU A 89 -0.94 -5.01 30.36
CA LEU A 89 -2.10 -4.31 30.93
C LEU A 89 -1.95 -2.78 30.78
N VAL A 90 -0.79 -2.24 31.16
CA VAL A 90 -0.52 -0.80 31.08
C VAL A 90 -0.52 -0.31 29.63
N LEU A 91 0.05 -1.10 28.70
CA LEU A 91 0.02 -0.80 27.27
C LEU A 91 -1.40 -0.76 26.72
N LEU A 92 -2.24 -1.74 27.06
CA LEU A 92 -3.62 -1.80 26.57
C LEU A 92 -4.46 -0.62 27.08
N ILE A 93 -4.33 -0.28 28.37
CA ILE A 93 -5.03 0.89 28.95
C ILE A 93 -4.54 2.17 28.27
N SER A 94 -3.22 2.36 28.15
CA SER A 94 -2.69 3.57 27.54
C SER A 94 -3.05 3.70 26.06
N LYS A 95 -3.10 2.58 25.34
CA LYS A 95 -3.51 2.55 23.93
C LYS A 95 -5.01 2.85 23.79
N ALA A 96 -5.85 2.28 24.64
CA ALA A 96 -7.29 2.55 24.64
C ALA A 96 -7.60 4.03 24.93
N VAL A 97 -6.88 4.63 25.88
CA VAL A 97 -6.97 6.08 26.16
C VAL A 97 -6.45 6.88 24.97
N GLY A 98 -5.31 6.50 24.37
CA GLY A 98 -4.77 7.17 23.19
C GLY A 98 -5.71 7.16 21.99
N ASP A 99 -6.31 5.99 21.69
CA ASP A 99 -7.28 5.79 20.60
C ASP A 99 -8.57 6.62 20.79
N ALA A 100 -8.90 7.01 22.03
CA ALA A 100 -10.06 7.85 22.31
C ALA A 100 -9.84 9.34 22.01
N PHE A 101 -8.59 9.80 21.98
CA PHE A 101 -8.26 11.22 21.76
C PHE A 101 -7.67 11.50 20.38
N ASN A 102 -6.63 10.76 19.98
CA ASN A 102 -5.84 11.05 18.77
C ASN A 102 -5.57 9.78 17.95
N GLU A 103 -4.86 9.91 16.82
CA GLU A 103 -4.24 8.79 16.09
C GLU A 103 -2.73 8.64 16.38
N GLY A 104 -2.16 7.52 15.92
CA GLY A 104 -0.75 7.16 16.08
C GLY A 104 0.18 8.25 15.60
N LEU A 105 1.25 8.57 16.34
CA LEU A 105 2.23 9.56 15.88
C LEU A 105 2.75 9.26 14.46
N TYR A 106 2.99 7.98 14.16
CA TYR A 106 3.47 7.53 12.85
C TYR A 106 2.39 7.55 11.77
N GLU A 107 1.13 7.36 12.15
CA GLU A 107 -0.01 7.40 11.23
C GLU A 107 -0.29 8.84 10.80
N GLU A 108 -0.29 9.76 11.76
CA GLU A 108 -0.38 11.20 11.51
C GLU A 108 0.79 11.70 10.65
N GLN A 109 2.02 11.25 10.94
CA GLN A 109 3.16 11.62 10.11
C GLN A 109 3.04 11.09 8.67
N ALA A 110 2.47 9.90 8.48
CA ALA A 110 2.22 9.35 7.15
C ALA A 110 1.13 10.15 6.41
N ARG A 111 0.06 10.54 7.12
CA ARG A 111 -1.02 11.39 6.61
C ARG A 111 -0.51 12.77 6.20
N LEU A 112 0.26 13.45 7.05
CA LEU A 112 0.86 14.75 6.76
C LEU A 112 1.84 14.72 5.58
N ARG A 113 2.47 13.57 5.31
CA ARG A 113 3.31 13.37 4.13
C ARG A 113 2.53 13.01 2.86
N GLY A 114 1.20 12.87 2.95
CA GLY A 114 0.34 12.45 1.84
C GLY A 114 0.67 11.04 1.34
N ILE A 115 1.15 10.15 2.21
CA ILE A 115 1.46 8.77 1.81
C ILE A 115 0.14 7.99 1.73
N PRO A 116 -0.21 7.40 0.57
CA PRO A 116 -1.44 6.64 0.40
C PRO A 116 -1.38 5.28 1.14
N LEU A 117 -1.69 5.28 2.44
CA LEU A 117 -1.66 4.11 3.32
C LEU A 117 -3.05 3.47 3.46
N LEU A 118 -3.15 2.17 3.22
CA LEU A 118 -4.36 1.40 3.48
C LEU A 118 -4.39 0.94 4.94
N GLU A 119 -5.38 1.42 5.69
CA GLU A 119 -5.64 1.07 7.08
C GLU A 119 -5.84 -0.42 7.33
N SER A 120 -5.73 -0.83 8.59
CA SER A 120 -5.88 -2.25 8.93
C SER A 120 -7.28 -2.81 8.76
N ARG A 121 -8.28 -1.96 8.92
CA ARG A 121 -9.68 -2.33 8.82
C ARG A 121 -10.30 -1.55 7.66
N PRO A 122 -11.15 -2.19 6.85
CA PRO A 122 -11.93 -1.45 5.87
C PRO A 122 -12.88 -0.48 6.58
N LYS A 123 -13.09 0.70 5.98
CA LYS A 123 -14.08 1.67 6.46
C LYS A 123 -15.49 1.08 6.38
N TYR A 124 -16.38 1.50 7.28
CA TYR A 124 -17.76 0.99 7.34
C TYR A 124 -18.54 1.29 6.04
N GLU A 125 -18.27 2.44 5.41
CA GLU A 125 -18.89 2.88 4.16
C GLU A 125 -18.65 1.93 2.98
N MET A 126 -17.47 1.30 2.95
CA MET A 126 -17.12 0.28 1.95
C MET A 126 -18.04 -0.95 1.99
N ARG A 127 -18.83 -1.10 3.05
CA ARG A 127 -19.83 -2.19 3.14
C ARG A 127 -21.04 -1.92 2.25
N LYS A 128 -21.37 -0.65 2.02
CA LYS A 128 -22.52 -0.22 1.22
C LYS A 128 -22.18 -0.07 -0.26
N MET A 129 -20.89 0.06 -0.60
CA MET A 129 -20.41 0.20 -1.97
C MET A 129 -20.07 -1.15 -2.62
N THR A 130 -20.36 -1.26 -3.91
CA THR A 130 -19.97 -2.39 -4.75
C THR A 130 -18.65 -2.14 -5.48
N ALA A 131 -18.00 -3.21 -5.94
CA ALA A 131 -16.78 -3.11 -6.73
C ALA A 131 -16.99 -2.30 -8.03
N LYS A 132 -18.19 -2.38 -8.60
CA LYS A 132 -18.59 -1.58 -9.77
C LYS A 132 -18.58 -0.08 -9.48
N GLU A 133 -19.18 0.33 -8.38
CA GLU A 133 -19.25 1.74 -7.98
C GLU A 133 -17.86 2.29 -7.66
N ALA A 134 -17.00 1.48 -7.04
CA ALA A 134 -15.62 1.87 -6.71
C ALA A 134 -14.75 2.13 -7.93
N CYS A 135 -15.00 1.47 -9.07
CA CYS A 135 -14.28 1.74 -10.32
C CYS A 135 -14.72 3.04 -11.01
N GLY A 136 -15.85 3.62 -10.61
CA GLY A 136 -16.45 4.77 -11.29
C GLY A 136 -16.72 4.52 -12.79
N ASN A 137 -16.95 5.60 -13.54
CA ASN A 137 -17.13 5.55 -15.00
C ASN A 137 -15.80 5.55 -15.79
N GLN A 138 -14.70 5.14 -15.16
CA GLN A 138 -13.39 5.18 -15.79
C GLN A 138 -13.28 4.09 -16.86
N LYS A 139 -13.10 4.51 -18.12
CA LYS A 139 -12.86 3.58 -19.23
C LYS A 139 -11.50 2.91 -19.02
N VAL A 140 -11.52 1.58 -18.90
CA VAL A 140 -10.29 0.79 -18.80
C VAL A 140 -9.60 0.71 -20.15
N LEU A 141 -8.31 1.04 -20.17
CA LEU A 141 -7.47 0.88 -21.36
C LEU A 141 -6.98 -0.56 -21.43
N SER A 142 -7.56 -1.35 -22.32
CA SER A 142 -7.18 -2.73 -22.58
C SER A 142 -6.31 -2.85 -23.83
N LEU A 143 -5.34 -3.75 -23.79
CA LEU A 143 -4.50 -4.10 -24.94
C LEU A 143 -5.02 -5.39 -25.57
N PRO A 144 -5.12 -5.50 -26.92
CA PRO A 144 -5.34 -6.79 -27.56
C PRO A 144 -4.12 -7.71 -27.35
N ARG A 145 -4.32 -9.02 -27.48
CA ARG A 145 -3.22 -10.00 -27.44
C ARG A 145 -2.07 -9.64 -28.38
N VAL A 146 -2.39 -9.38 -29.65
CA VAL A 146 -1.44 -8.92 -30.66
C VAL A 146 -1.69 -7.43 -30.86
N VAL A 147 -0.68 -6.62 -30.56
CA VAL A 147 -0.80 -5.15 -30.58
C VAL A 147 0.25 -4.53 -31.50
N LYS A 148 -0.12 -3.46 -32.20
CA LYS A 148 0.82 -2.69 -33.01
C LYS A 148 1.73 -1.87 -32.10
N VAL A 149 3.02 -1.80 -32.42
CA VAL A 149 4.01 -1.06 -31.61
C VAL A 149 3.63 0.42 -31.48
N ALA A 150 3.16 1.04 -32.57
CA ALA A 150 2.66 2.42 -32.55
C ALA A 150 1.55 2.65 -31.50
N ASP A 151 0.61 1.72 -31.38
CA ASP A 151 -0.50 1.83 -30.43
C ASP A 151 0.01 1.70 -28.99
N VAL A 152 0.94 0.78 -28.73
CA VAL A 152 1.57 0.64 -27.41
C VAL A 152 2.29 1.92 -27.01
N VAL A 153 3.10 2.49 -27.91
CA VAL A 153 3.83 3.74 -27.64
C VAL A 153 2.86 4.89 -27.36
N SER A 154 1.80 5.02 -28.15
CA SER A 154 0.79 6.06 -27.94
C SER A 154 0.04 5.91 -26.61
N ILE A 155 -0.29 4.69 -26.20
CA ILE A 155 -0.92 4.39 -24.90
C ILE A 155 0.05 4.70 -23.75
N LEU A 156 1.32 4.34 -23.90
CA LEU A 156 2.36 4.58 -22.90
C LEU A 156 2.70 6.08 -22.77
N GLN A 157 2.57 6.88 -23.83
CA GLN A 157 2.78 8.32 -23.80
C GLN A 157 1.55 9.08 -23.24
N SER A 158 0.35 8.66 -23.64
CA SER A 158 -0.90 9.29 -23.20
C SER A 158 -1.24 9.03 -21.73
N ASN A 159 -0.81 7.88 -21.18
CA ASN A 159 -1.20 7.44 -19.85
C ASN A 159 -0.03 7.12 -18.93
N LYS A 160 -0.20 7.40 -17.64
CA LYS A 160 0.77 7.08 -16.56
C LYS A 160 0.41 5.80 -15.78
N HIS A 161 -0.48 4.97 -16.32
CA HIS A 161 -0.89 3.71 -15.70
C HIS A 161 0.24 2.66 -15.74
N ASN A 162 0.32 1.83 -14.70
CA ASN A 162 1.39 0.83 -14.53
C ASN A 162 0.95 -0.61 -14.84
N GLY A 163 -0.34 -0.85 -15.09
CA GLY A 163 -0.89 -2.16 -15.40
C GLY A 163 -2.02 -2.03 -16.40
N PHE A 164 -2.04 -2.92 -17.39
CA PHE A 164 -3.00 -2.94 -18.48
C PHE A 164 -3.58 -4.36 -18.60
N PRO A 165 -4.90 -4.53 -18.64
CA PRO A 165 -5.51 -5.81 -18.98
C PRO A 165 -5.27 -6.14 -20.45
N VAL A 166 -4.92 -7.39 -20.72
CA VAL A 166 -4.83 -7.94 -22.08
C VAL A 166 -6.10 -8.71 -22.37
N ILE A 167 -6.73 -8.40 -23.50
CA ILE A 167 -7.97 -9.01 -23.97
C ILE A 167 -7.74 -9.85 -25.23
N ASP A 168 -8.40 -10.99 -25.30
CA ASP A 168 -8.56 -11.79 -26.52
C ASP A 168 -9.95 -11.59 -27.11
N HIS A 169 -10.06 -11.76 -28.41
CA HIS A 169 -11.34 -11.86 -29.10
C HIS A 169 -11.62 -13.33 -29.34
N THR A 170 -12.62 -13.88 -28.65
CA THR A 170 -13.08 -15.24 -28.93
C THR A 170 -13.76 -15.29 -30.30
N ARG A 171 -13.85 -16.50 -30.89
CA ARG A 171 -14.55 -16.73 -32.18
C ARG A 171 -16.01 -16.25 -32.20
N ASN A 172 -16.60 -16.05 -31.02
CA ASN A 172 -17.97 -15.61 -30.83
C ASN A 172 -18.11 -14.09 -30.76
N GLY A 173 -17.01 -13.33 -30.89
CA GLY A 173 -16.99 -11.87 -30.75
C GLY A 173 -16.98 -11.37 -29.31
N GLU A 174 -16.95 -12.26 -28.32
CA GLU A 174 -16.83 -11.89 -26.91
C GLU A 174 -15.37 -11.60 -26.56
N THR A 175 -15.14 -10.48 -25.85
CA THR A 175 -13.84 -10.12 -25.30
C THR A 175 -13.58 -10.90 -24.02
N LEU A 176 -12.47 -11.63 -23.96
CA LEU A 176 -12.02 -12.38 -22.78
C LEU A 176 -10.74 -11.77 -22.22
N VAL A 177 -10.66 -11.63 -20.90
CA VAL A 177 -9.40 -11.25 -20.23
C VAL A 177 -8.43 -12.43 -20.23
N ILE A 178 -7.31 -12.28 -20.92
CA ILE A 178 -6.22 -13.27 -20.88
C ILE A 178 -5.35 -13.03 -19.66
N GLY A 179 -5.06 -11.76 -19.35
CA GLY A 179 -4.13 -11.47 -18.28
C GLY A 179 -3.83 -9.99 -18.00
N LEU A 180 -2.80 -9.77 -17.19
CA LEU A 180 -2.30 -8.44 -16.82
C LEU A 180 -0.88 -8.24 -17.33
N MET A 181 -0.67 -7.14 -18.05
CA MET A 181 0.64 -6.66 -18.48
C MET A 181 1.05 -5.43 -17.69
N LEU A 182 2.29 -5.42 -17.18
CA LEU A 182 2.85 -4.26 -16.49
C LEU A 182 3.52 -3.33 -17.49
N ARG A 183 3.47 -2.02 -17.20
CA ARG A 183 4.18 -1.00 -17.97
C ARG A 183 5.69 -1.29 -18.07
N SER A 184 6.30 -1.78 -16.99
CA SER A 184 7.73 -2.11 -17.00
C SER A 184 8.06 -3.25 -17.95
N HIS A 185 7.18 -4.24 -18.11
CA HIS A 185 7.40 -5.33 -19.06
C HIS A 185 7.31 -4.80 -20.50
N LEU A 186 6.31 -3.96 -20.80
CA LEU A 186 6.18 -3.33 -22.12
C LEU A 186 7.41 -2.49 -22.48
N LEU A 187 7.98 -1.75 -21.53
CA LEU A 187 9.18 -0.94 -21.79
C LEU A 187 10.42 -1.80 -22.06
N VAL A 188 10.56 -2.94 -21.38
CA VAL A 188 11.65 -3.90 -21.67
C VAL A 188 11.48 -4.51 -23.06
N LEU A 189 10.26 -4.91 -23.43
CA LEU A 189 9.96 -5.46 -24.76
C LEU A 189 10.24 -4.45 -25.89
N LEU A 190 9.90 -3.17 -25.67
CA LEU A 190 10.20 -2.11 -26.64
C LEU A 190 11.69 -1.79 -26.75
N GLN A 191 12.45 -1.98 -25.66
CA GLN A 191 13.90 -1.77 -25.66
C GLN A 191 14.64 -2.91 -26.36
N SER A 192 14.19 -4.15 -26.18
CA SER A 192 14.86 -5.30 -26.76
C SER A 192 14.71 -5.37 -28.28
N LYS A 193 13.53 -5.01 -28.81
CA LYS A 193 13.18 -5.08 -30.25
C LYS A 193 13.28 -6.49 -30.85
N ILE A 194 13.40 -7.53 -30.02
CA ILE A 194 13.63 -8.90 -30.47
C ILE A 194 12.31 -9.57 -30.89
N ASP A 195 11.20 -9.21 -30.22
CA ASP A 195 9.90 -9.88 -30.38
C ASP A 195 8.98 -9.19 -31.40
N PHE A 196 9.52 -8.37 -32.30
CA PHE A 196 8.71 -7.65 -33.29
C PHE A 196 8.37 -8.53 -34.49
N GLN A 197 7.08 -8.60 -34.82
CA GLN A 197 6.54 -9.43 -35.88
C GLN A 197 5.91 -8.56 -36.96
N HIS A 198 6.15 -8.87 -38.22
CA HIS A 198 5.48 -8.17 -39.34
C HIS A 198 4.05 -8.66 -39.59
N SER A 199 3.66 -9.81 -39.04
CA SER A 199 2.31 -10.36 -39.19
C SER A 199 1.44 -10.06 -37.96
N PRO A 200 0.14 -9.79 -38.15
CA PRO A 200 -0.81 -9.58 -37.05
C PRO A 200 -1.38 -10.89 -36.48
N LEU A 201 -0.78 -12.04 -36.82
CA LEU A 201 -1.29 -13.36 -36.43
C LEU A 201 -0.65 -13.78 -35.10
N PRO A 202 -1.41 -14.40 -34.18
CA PRO A 202 -0.85 -14.93 -32.95
C PRO A 202 0.20 -16.01 -33.25
N CYS A 203 1.32 -15.97 -32.55
CA CYS A 203 2.29 -17.07 -32.64
C CYS A 203 1.67 -18.34 -32.03
N ASP A 204 1.69 -19.42 -32.80
CA ASP A 204 1.26 -20.74 -32.33
C ASP A 204 2.36 -21.32 -31.42
N PRO A 205 2.09 -21.60 -30.12
CA PRO A 205 3.12 -22.14 -29.21
C PRO A 205 3.56 -23.57 -29.55
N ARG A 206 3.00 -24.19 -30.60
CA ARG A 206 3.27 -25.57 -31.02
C ARG A 206 4.06 -25.68 -32.34
N GLY A 207 4.24 -24.59 -33.07
CA GLY A 207 4.93 -24.59 -34.37
C GLY A 207 6.23 -23.79 -34.31
N GLY A 208 7.34 -24.46 -34.03
CA GLY A 208 8.68 -23.86 -34.07
C GLY A 208 9.00 -23.00 -32.83
N SER A 209 9.98 -23.46 -32.07
CA SER A 209 10.41 -22.86 -30.82
C SER A 209 11.13 -21.53 -31.06
N GLU A 210 10.41 -20.41 -30.97
CA GLU A 210 10.99 -19.18 -30.41
C GLU A 210 10.61 -19.17 -28.93
N GLY A 211 11.29 -20.02 -28.16
CA GLY A 211 11.21 -19.97 -26.69
C GLY A 211 11.60 -18.58 -26.22
N ILE A 212 11.08 -18.16 -25.06
CA ILE A 212 11.34 -16.87 -24.41
C ILE A 212 12.81 -16.47 -24.63
N LEU A 213 13.06 -15.55 -25.58
CA LEU A 213 14.40 -15.07 -25.94
C LEU A 213 14.99 -14.17 -24.83
N HIS A 214 14.15 -13.84 -23.86
CA HIS A 214 14.46 -13.01 -22.72
C HIS A 214 14.85 -13.81 -21.48
N ASN A 215 15.94 -13.39 -20.85
CA ASN A 215 16.27 -13.85 -19.51
C ASN A 215 15.35 -13.15 -18.50
N PHE A 216 14.75 -13.89 -17.56
CA PHE A 216 13.86 -13.34 -16.52
C PHE A 216 14.51 -12.20 -15.70
N SER A 217 15.85 -12.16 -15.64
CA SER A 217 16.62 -11.09 -15.01
C SER A 217 16.45 -9.72 -15.67
N GLU A 218 16.10 -9.65 -16.95
CA GLU A 218 15.92 -8.40 -17.70
C GLU A 218 14.61 -7.69 -17.33
N PHE A 219 13.60 -8.45 -16.91
CA PHE A 219 12.33 -7.91 -16.42
C PHE A 219 12.35 -7.51 -14.95
N ALA A 220 13.41 -7.89 -14.20
CA ALA A 220 13.57 -7.49 -12.82
C ALA A 220 13.94 -6.01 -12.73
N LYS A 221 13.11 -5.22 -12.03
CA LYS A 221 13.45 -3.81 -11.77
C LYS A 221 14.76 -3.74 -10.98
N PRO A 222 15.78 -3.01 -11.44
CA PRO A 222 16.99 -2.78 -10.66
C PRO A 222 16.61 -2.07 -9.35
N VAL A 223 17.23 -2.46 -8.24
CA VAL A 223 16.89 -1.99 -6.88
C VAL A 223 17.03 -0.47 -6.71
N SER A 224 17.78 0.21 -7.58
CA SER A 224 18.21 1.60 -7.38
C SER A 224 18.01 2.54 -8.58
N SER A 225 17.67 2.04 -9.78
CA SER A 225 17.51 2.93 -10.94
C SER A 225 16.08 3.46 -11.05
N LYS A 226 15.95 4.74 -11.44
CA LYS A 226 14.75 5.19 -12.16
C LYS A 226 14.66 4.25 -13.36
N GLY A 227 13.67 3.36 -13.36
CA GLY A 227 13.52 2.36 -14.42
C GLY A 227 13.46 3.01 -15.80
N ILE A 228 13.57 2.19 -16.84
CA ILE A 228 13.54 2.62 -18.25
C ILE A 228 12.36 3.55 -18.48
N SER A 229 12.59 4.70 -19.10
CA SER A 229 11.53 5.63 -19.47
C SER A 229 11.22 5.52 -20.96
N ILE A 230 10.00 5.90 -21.36
CA ILE A 230 9.60 5.86 -22.78
C ILE A 230 10.46 6.79 -23.65
N ASN A 231 11.03 7.85 -23.06
CA ASN A 231 11.84 8.82 -23.79
C ASN A 231 13.23 8.30 -24.15
N ASP A 232 13.70 7.25 -23.45
CA ASP A 232 15.01 6.65 -23.70
C ASP A 232 14.98 5.63 -24.85
N ILE A 233 13.78 5.28 -25.34
CA ILE A 233 13.58 4.25 -26.36
C ILE A 233 13.43 4.92 -27.72
N HIS A 234 14.42 4.74 -28.59
CA HIS A 234 14.40 5.21 -29.97
C HIS A 234 13.91 4.10 -30.91
N LEU A 235 12.73 4.27 -31.48
CA LEU A 235 12.11 3.35 -32.43
C LEU A 235 12.19 3.92 -33.85
N SER A 236 12.51 3.08 -34.83
CA SER A 236 12.45 3.44 -36.26
C SER A 236 10.99 3.54 -36.73
N SER A 237 10.76 4.19 -37.87
CA SER A 237 9.42 4.20 -38.49
C SER A 237 8.97 2.79 -38.87
N ASP A 238 9.89 1.93 -39.28
CA ASP A 238 9.62 0.52 -39.57
C ASP A 238 9.22 -0.26 -38.30
N ASP A 239 9.87 0.03 -37.17
CA ASP A 239 9.57 -0.61 -35.87
C ASP A 239 8.14 -0.30 -35.41
N LEU A 240 7.65 0.90 -35.69
CA LEU A 240 6.29 1.33 -35.31
C LEU A 240 5.19 0.58 -36.09
N GLU A 241 5.51 0.06 -37.28
CA GLU A 241 4.59 -0.70 -38.11
C GLU A 241 4.48 -2.17 -37.72
N MET A 242 5.40 -2.67 -36.89
CA MET A 242 5.43 -4.05 -36.43
C MET A 242 4.41 -4.32 -35.31
N TYR A 243 4.19 -5.60 -35.04
CA TYR A 243 3.29 -6.14 -34.04
C TYR A 243 4.05 -6.90 -32.95
N ILE A 244 3.46 -6.98 -31.75
CA ILE A 244 3.99 -7.73 -30.61
C ILE A 244 2.89 -8.66 -30.08
N ASP A 245 3.18 -9.95 -29.92
CA ASP A 245 2.31 -10.89 -29.20
C ASP A 245 2.63 -10.84 -27.69
N LEU A 246 1.67 -10.35 -26.90
CA LEU A 246 1.83 -10.16 -25.46
C LEU A 246 1.58 -11.45 -24.65
N ALA A 247 1.11 -12.53 -25.28
CA ALA A 247 0.66 -13.74 -24.57
C ALA A 247 1.75 -14.43 -23.73
N LEU A 248 3.02 -14.32 -24.15
CA LEU A 248 4.14 -14.97 -23.46
C LEU A 248 4.66 -14.18 -22.25
N PHE A 249 4.34 -12.89 -22.16
CA PHE A 249 4.91 -11.97 -21.15
C PHE A 249 3.90 -11.51 -20.09
N LEU A 250 2.61 -11.82 -20.30
CA LEU A 250 1.54 -11.44 -19.40
C LEU A 250 1.45 -12.38 -18.19
N ASN A 251 0.86 -11.87 -17.12
CA ASN A 251 0.39 -12.73 -16.04
C ASN A 251 -0.96 -13.34 -16.45
N PRO A 252 -1.04 -14.66 -16.71
CA PRO A 252 -2.26 -15.32 -17.20
C PRO A 252 -3.34 -15.46 -16.13
N SER A 253 -3.00 -15.28 -14.85
CA SER A 253 -3.93 -15.40 -13.73
C SER A 253 -3.97 -14.10 -12.92
N PRO A 254 -4.57 -13.02 -13.45
CA PRO A 254 -4.82 -11.82 -12.67
C PRO A 254 -5.90 -12.08 -11.61
N TYR A 255 -5.88 -11.33 -10.51
CA TYR A 255 -6.96 -11.38 -9.53
C TYR A 255 -8.18 -10.64 -10.05
N VAL A 256 -9.28 -11.39 -10.18
CA VAL A 256 -10.56 -10.89 -10.70
C VAL A 256 -11.62 -10.98 -9.61
N VAL A 257 -12.45 -9.94 -9.51
CA VAL A 257 -13.61 -9.90 -8.62
C VAL A 257 -14.88 -9.62 -9.43
N PRO A 258 -16.03 -10.20 -9.05
CA PRO A 258 -17.29 -9.88 -9.69
C PRO A 258 -17.74 -8.45 -9.35
N GLU A 259 -18.46 -7.81 -10.28
CA GLU A 259 -18.94 -6.43 -10.12
C GLU A 259 -19.85 -6.22 -8.90
N ASP A 260 -20.63 -7.25 -8.54
CA ASP A 260 -21.57 -7.27 -7.41
C ASP A 260 -20.87 -7.45 -6.04
N MET A 261 -19.55 -7.65 -6.01
CA MET A 261 -18.82 -7.90 -4.77
C MET A 261 -18.76 -6.63 -3.91
N SER A 262 -19.01 -6.77 -2.59
CA SER A 262 -18.89 -5.63 -1.69
C SER A 262 -17.44 -5.15 -1.58
N LEU A 263 -17.24 -3.83 -1.53
CA LEU A 263 -15.92 -3.22 -1.51
C LEU A 263 -15.12 -3.64 -0.27
N THR A 264 -15.76 -3.88 0.87
CA THR A 264 -15.12 -4.46 2.07
C THR A 264 -14.40 -5.79 1.77
N LYS A 265 -15.01 -6.68 0.98
CA LYS A 265 -14.39 -7.97 0.65
C LYS A 265 -13.21 -7.76 -0.32
N VAL A 266 -13.39 -6.87 -1.30
CA VAL A 266 -12.33 -6.49 -2.24
C VAL A 266 -11.14 -5.88 -1.50
N TYR A 267 -11.39 -4.99 -0.53
CA TYR A 267 -10.37 -4.37 0.31
C TYR A 267 -9.54 -5.42 1.07
N ASN A 268 -10.21 -6.38 1.70
CA ASN A 268 -9.54 -7.45 2.42
C ASN A 268 -8.65 -8.29 1.50
N ILE A 269 -9.13 -8.66 0.31
CA ILE A 269 -8.34 -9.39 -0.70
C ILE A 269 -7.14 -8.54 -1.15
N PHE A 270 -7.38 -7.28 -1.50
CA PHE A 270 -6.35 -6.35 -1.97
C PHE A 270 -5.21 -6.22 -0.95
N ARG A 271 -5.57 -6.03 0.33
CA ARG A 271 -4.61 -5.80 1.40
C ARG A 271 -3.91 -7.07 1.87
N GLN A 272 -4.63 -8.18 2.02
CA GLN A 272 -4.05 -9.45 2.49
C GLN A 272 -3.08 -10.06 1.47
N LEU A 273 -3.39 -9.94 0.17
CA LEU A 273 -2.53 -10.45 -0.90
C LEU A 273 -1.51 -9.41 -1.39
N GLY A 274 -1.54 -8.17 -0.88
CA GLY A 274 -0.60 -7.12 -1.27
C GLY A 274 -0.71 -6.71 -2.74
N LEU A 275 -1.93 -6.71 -3.29
CA LEU A 275 -2.17 -6.47 -4.70
C LEU A 275 -1.92 -5.00 -5.09
N ARG A 276 -1.68 -4.78 -6.38
CA ARG A 276 -1.56 -3.43 -6.98
C ARG A 276 -2.75 -3.08 -7.87
N HIS A 277 -3.29 -4.09 -8.55
CA HIS A 277 -4.40 -3.98 -9.49
C HIS A 277 -5.31 -5.19 -9.27
N ILE A 278 -6.62 -4.97 -9.21
CA ILE A 278 -7.65 -6.00 -9.21
C ILE A 278 -8.59 -5.71 -10.37
N PHE A 279 -8.98 -6.73 -11.13
CA PHE A 279 -9.93 -6.57 -12.23
C PHE A 279 -11.36 -6.79 -11.77
N VAL A 280 -12.27 -5.92 -12.21
CA VAL A 280 -13.70 -6.03 -11.98
C VAL A 280 -14.36 -6.48 -13.27
N VAL A 281 -15.01 -7.64 -13.22
CA VAL A 281 -15.58 -8.33 -14.38
C VAL A 281 -17.05 -8.65 -14.11
N PRO A 282 -17.98 -8.37 -15.04
CA PRO A 282 -19.34 -8.88 -14.96
C PRO A 282 -19.27 -10.38 -15.23
N ARG A 283 -20.28 -11.15 -14.84
CA ARG A 283 -20.32 -12.63 -14.82
C ARG A 283 -19.79 -13.35 -16.09
N ALA A 284 -19.59 -12.65 -17.22
CA ALA A 284 -18.81 -13.10 -18.38
C ALA A 284 -17.71 -12.08 -18.79
N SER A 285 -16.45 -12.51 -18.69
CA SER A 285 -15.25 -12.21 -19.51
C SER A 285 -14.80 -10.79 -19.88
N ARG A 286 -15.59 -9.74 -19.70
CA ARG A 286 -15.21 -8.36 -20.05
C ARG A 286 -14.66 -7.60 -18.84
N VAL A 287 -13.58 -6.83 -18.97
CA VAL A 287 -13.17 -5.90 -17.89
C VAL A 287 -14.10 -4.69 -17.89
N ILE A 288 -14.82 -4.46 -16.78
CA ILE A 288 -15.53 -3.20 -16.53
C ILE A 288 -14.57 -2.18 -15.96
N GLY A 289 -13.74 -2.60 -15.00
CA GLY A 289 -12.95 -1.70 -14.18
C GLY A 289 -11.66 -2.33 -13.67
N VAL A 290 -10.72 -1.49 -13.28
CA VAL A 290 -9.53 -1.90 -12.54
C VAL A 290 -9.52 -1.12 -11.22
N ILE A 291 -9.46 -1.83 -10.11
CA ILE A 291 -9.33 -1.24 -8.77
C ILE A 291 -7.84 -1.20 -8.42
N THR A 292 -7.37 0.00 -8.08
CA THR A 292 -6.03 0.27 -7.58
C THR A 292 -6.07 0.71 -6.12
N ARG A 293 -4.90 0.92 -5.52
CA ARG A 293 -4.81 1.44 -4.15
C ARG A 293 -5.55 2.77 -3.98
N LYS A 294 -5.48 3.65 -4.99
CA LYS A 294 -6.08 4.99 -4.91
C LYS A 294 -7.60 4.93 -4.79
N ASP A 295 -8.22 3.98 -5.49
CA ASP A 295 -9.68 3.82 -5.51
C ASP A 295 -10.21 3.24 -4.19
N LEU A 296 -9.33 2.62 -3.39
CA LEU A 296 -9.63 2.12 -2.05
C LEU A 296 -9.38 3.15 -0.94
N LEU A 297 -8.73 4.26 -1.27
CA LEU A 297 -8.53 5.38 -0.35
C LEU A 297 -9.72 6.33 -0.52
N ILE A 298 -10.85 5.93 0.07
CA ILE A 298 -12.00 6.82 0.18
C ILE A 298 -11.62 7.88 1.22
N GLU A 299 -11.24 9.05 0.74
CA GLU A 299 -11.12 10.23 1.58
C GLU A 299 -12.51 10.58 2.11
N GLU A 300 -12.57 10.83 3.41
CA GLU A 300 -13.76 11.37 4.03
C GLU A 300 -13.95 12.79 3.48
N GLU A 301 -14.82 12.96 2.49
CA GLU A 301 -15.28 14.28 2.01
C GLU A 301 -15.94 15.11 3.13
N THR A 302 -16.01 14.63 4.37
CA THR A 302 -16.58 15.33 5.52
C THR A 302 -15.80 16.59 5.93
N ASP A 303 -14.52 16.74 5.58
CA ASP A 303 -13.78 17.97 5.94
C ASP A 303 -14.11 19.19 5.05
N SER A 304 -14.61 18.99 3.82
CA SER A 304 -15.03 20.13 2.97
C SER A 304 -16.37 20.72 3.42
N THR A 305 -17.33 19.86 3.81
CA THR A 305 -18.63 20.33 4.31
C THR A 305 -18.55 21.02 5.67
N THR A 306 -17.58 20.65 6.52
CA THR A 306 -17.43 21.28 7.84
C THR A 306 -16.82 22.69 7.73
N MET A 307 -15.97 22.94 6.73
CA MET A 307 -15.44 24.29 6.45
C MET A 307 -16.47 25.21 5.77
N GLU A 308 -17.38 24.68 4.93
CA GLU A 308 -18.45 25.48 4.32
C GLU A 308 -19.58 25.87 5.30
N LEU A 309 -19.85 25.04 6.31
CA LEU A 309 -20.85 25.36 7.35
C LEU A 309 -20.35 26.42 8.35
N GLN A 310 -19.03 26.53 8.55
CA GLN A 310 -18.44 27.61 9.37
C GLN A 310 -18.30 28.93 8.61
N SER A 311 -18.25 28.94 7.29
CA SER A 311 -18.18 30.17 6.49
C SER A 311 -19.56 30.77 6.17
N THR A 312 -20.64 30.01 6.36
CA THR A 312 -22.03 30.43 6.12
C THR A 312 -22.80 30.81 7.38
N SER A 313 -22.17 30.75 8.56
CA SER A 313 -22.73 31.30 9.79
C SER A 313 -22.08 32.66 10.10
N VAL A 314 -22.84 33.71 9.80
CA VAL A 314 -22.60 35.13 10.15
C VAL A 314 -22.43 35.30 11.65
#